data_AF-A0A8T4YP21-F1
#
_entry.id   AF-A0A8T4YP21-F1
#
_cell.length_a   1.000
_cell.length_b   1.000
_cell.length_c   1.000
_cell.angle_alpha   90.00
_cell.angle_beta   90.00
_cell.angle_gamma   90.00
#
_symmetry.space_group_name_H-M   'P 1'
#
loop_
_entity.id
_entity.type
_entity.pdbx_description
1 polymer ?
#
loop_
_entity_poly.entity_id
_entity_poly.type
_entity_poly.pdbx_seq_one_letter_code
_entity_poly.pdbx_strand_id
1 'polypeptide(L)' 'MAKADLLSAILERASLISFDESKSISEEDLKKILTAEIRAPSAGNIQPRTFIVVKDEEVKMRLYEL' A
#
# COMPACT_ATOMS: atom_id res chain seq x y z
N MET A 1 -9.32 2.07 -19.22
CA MET A 1 -10.26 1.93 -18.08
C MET A 1 -10.64 3.33 -17.63
N ALA A 2 -11.93 3.58 -17.40
CA ALA A 2 -12.38 4.86 -16.87
C ALA A 2 -11.71 5.08 -15.51
N LYS A 3 -11.06 6.22 -15.33
CA LYS A 3 -10.49 6.64 -14.06
C LYS A 3 -11.67 6.73 -13.08
N ALA A 4 -11.63 5.98 -11.99
CA ALA A 4 -12.63 6.12 -10.93
C ALA A 4 -12.71 7.59 -10.53
N ASP A 5 -13.93 8.08 -10.34
CA ASP A 5 -14.13 9.43 -9.81
C ASP A 5 -13.47 9.53 -8.43
N LEU A 6 -12.91 10.70 -8.09
CA LEU A 6 -12.15 10.86 -6.85
C LEU A 6 -13.00 10.47 -5.63
N LEU A 7 -14.27 10.87 -5.62
CA LEU A 7 -15.16 10.61 -4.51
C LEU A 7 -15.50 9.12 -4.43
N SER A 8 -15.74 8.46 -5.56
CA SER A 8 -16.02 7.01 -5.57
C SER A 8 -14.83 6.21 -5.04
N ALA A 9 -13.61 6.54 -5.46
CA ALA A 9 -12.40 5.86 -5.00
C ALA A 9 -12.18 6.00 -3.48
N ILE A 10 -12.48 7.18 -2.92
CA ILE A 10 -12.38 7.41 -1.47
C ILE A 10 -13.44 6.60 -0.70
N LEU A 11 -14.67 6.56 -1.20
CA LEU A 11 -15.79 5.90 -0.53
C LEU A 11 -15.76 4.36 -0.67
N GLU A 12 -15.22 3.83 -1.77
CA GLU A 12 -15.04 2.39 -1.98
C GLU A 12 -13.92 1.79 -1.12
N ARG A 13 -12.96 2.60 -0.67
CA ARG A 13 -11.88 2.11 0.20
C ARG A 13 -12.48 1.57 1.49
N ALA A 14 -12.14 0.33 1.81
CA ALA A 14 -12.53 -0.36 3.03
C ALA A 14 -11.30 -0.96 3.71
N SER A 15 -11.42 -1.22 5.02
CA SER A 15 -10.42 -1.99 5.75
C SER A 15 -10.74 -3.48 5.57
N LEU A 16 -9.88 -4.19 4.87
CA LEU A 16 -10.04 -5.62 4.58
C LEU A 16 -9.21 -6.46 5.55
N ILE A 17 -9.78 -7.57 6.02
CA ILE A 17 -9.13 -8.49 6.97
C ILE A 17 -8.61 -9.78 6.30
N SER A 18 -9.03 -10.04 5.06
CA SER A 18 -8.66 -11.22 4.28
C SER A 18 -8.39 -10.81 2.84
N PHE A 19 -7.34 -11.36 2.25
CA PHE A 19 -6.94 -11.13 0.87
C PHE A 19 -6.89 -12.44 0.10
N ASP A 20 -6.92 -12.35 -1.23
CA ASP A 20 -6.76 -13.50 -2.11
C ASP A 20 -5.28 -13.90 -2.17
N GLU A 21 -4.94 -15.06 -1.58
CA GLU A 21 -3.58 -15.59 -1.49
C GLU A 21 -2.94 -15.90 -2.86
N SER A 22 -3.77 -16.09 -3.90
CA SER A 22 -3.27 -16.37 -5.26
C SER A 22 -2.78 -15.11 -5.97
N LYS A 23 -3.01 -13.92 -5.41
CA LYS A 23 -2.70 -12.64 -6.03
C LYS A 23 -1.54 -11.95 -5.35
N SER A 24 -0.68 -11.37 -6.17
CA SER A 24 0.36 -10.44 -5.75
C SER A 24 0.16 -9.09 -6.42
N ILE A 25 0.67 -8.04 -5.77
CA ILE A 25 0.67 -6.69 -6.33
C ILE A 25 1.82 -6.61 -7.35
N SER A 26 1.53 -6.08 -8.55
CA SER A 26 2.56 -5.85 -9.56
C SER A 26 3.61 -4.84 -9.08
N GLU A 27 4.84 -4.93 -9.56
CA GLU A 27 5.88 -3.92 -9.22
C GLU A 27 5.47 -2.50 -9.64
N GLU A 28 4.71 -2.39 -10.74
CA GLU A 28 4.22 -1.11 -11.24
C GLU A 28 3.23 -0.48 -10.24
N ASP A 29 2.26 -1.24 -9.76
CA ASP A 29 1.26 -0.75 -8.82
C ASP A 29 1.86 -0.49 -7.45
N LEU A 30 2.78 -1.35 -6.99
CA LEU A 30 3.56 -1.12 -5.78
C LEU A 30 4.31 0.22 -5.87
N LYS A 31 4.95 0.51 -7.00
CA LYS A 31 5.65 1.78 -7.22
C LYS A 31 4.69 2.97 -7.23
N LYS A 32 3.50 2.84 -7.81
CA LYS A 32 2.46 3.89 -7.77
C LYS A 32 2.04 4.20 -6.33
N ILE A 33 1.80 3.16 -5.52
CA ILE A 33 1.42 3.30 -4.10
C ILE A 33 2.52 4.04 -3.32
N LEU A 34 3.77 3.58 -3.43
CA LEU A 34 4.89 4.21 -2.74
C LEU A 34 5.13 5.66 -3.19
N THR A 35 5.00 5.92 -4.50
CA THR A 35 5.14 7.28 -5.05
C THR A 35 4.07 8.23 -4.50
N ALA A 36 2.83 7.76 -4.36
CA ALA A 36 1.75 8.56 -3.80
C ALA A 36 2.06 8.98 -2.35
N GLU A 37 2.59 8.07 -1.53
CA GLU A 37 2.91 8.38 -0.14
C GLU A 37 4.17 9.24 0.02
N ILE A 38 5.20 9.05 -0.83
CA ILE A 38 6.36 9.94 -0.86
C ILE A 38 5.95 11.40 -1.16
N ARG A 39 4.89 11.60 -1.94
CA ARG A 39 4.34 12.92 -2.26
C ARG A 39 3.48 13.51 -1.14
N ALA A 40 3.16 12.73 -0.10
CA ALA A 40 2.42 13.26 1.04
C ALA A 40 3.24 14.34 1.76
N PRO A 41 2.62 15.45 2.16
CA PRO A 41 3.33 16.52 2.84
C PRO A 41 3.85 16.06 4.21
N SER A 42 4.97 16.63 4.63
CA SER A 42 5.53 16.47 5.98
C SER A 42 6.03 17.82 6.48
N ALA A 43 6.03 18.02 7.81
CA ALA A 43 6.53 19.24 8.43
C ALA A 43 7.98 19.48 8.02
N GLY A 44 8.28 20.68 7.50
CA GLY A 44 9.61 21.01 6.97
C GLY A 44 10.08 20.15 5.78
N ASN A 45 9.16 19.40 5.14
CA ASN A 45 9.46 18.44 4.08
C ASN A 45 10.54 17.39 4.42
N ILE A 46 10.71 17.07 5.71
CA ILE A 46 11.76 16.18 6.19
C ILE A 46 11.52 14.71 5.80
N GLN A 47 10.29 14.37 5.38
CA GLN A 47 9.88 13.04 4.93
C GLN A 47 10.38 11.93 5.88
N PRO A 48 10.00 11.95 7.17
CA PRO A 48 10.60 11.11 8.20
C PRO A 48 9.97 9.70 8.21
N ARG A 49 9.76 9.12 7.02
CA ARG A 49 9.03 7.88 6.81
C ARG A 49 9.98 6.85 6.21
N THR A 50 9.87 5.61 6.70
CA THR A 50 10.56 4.46 6.12
C THR A 50 9.52 3.42 5.78
N PHE A 51 9.53 2.95 4.53
CA PHE A 51 8.64 1.90 4.07
C PHE A 51 9.41 0.59 3.99
N ILE A 52 8.94 -0.42 4.72
CA ILE A 52 9.48 -1.78 4.67
C ILE A 52 8.48 -2.62 3.87
N VAL A 53 8.89 -3.05 2.68
CA VAL A 53 8.07 -3.92 1.83
C VAL A 53 8.46 -5.36 2.07
N VAL A 54 7.61 -6.11 2.77
CA VAL A 54 7.83 -7.53 3.06
C VAL A 54 7.22 -8.37 1.93
N LYS A 55 8.08 -8.95 1.09
CA LYS A 55 7.67 -9.88 0.02
C LYS A 55 7.88 -11.34 0.38
N ASP A 56 8.77 -11.60 1.33
CA ASP A 56 9.10 -12.94 1.80
C ASP A 56 7.96 -13.52 2.66
N GLU A 57 7.46 -14.70 2.29
CA GLU A 57 6.34 -15.33 2.98
C GLU A 57 6.70 -15.85 4.38
N GLU A 58 7.93 -16.31 4.60
CA GLU A 58 8.37 -16.74 5.93
C GLU A 58 8.40 -15.55 6.90
N VAL A 59 8.88 -14.39 6.43
CA VAL A 59 8.86 -13.16 7.23
C VAL A 59 7.42 -12.70 7.50
N LYS A 60 6.51 -12.80 6.53
CA LYS A 60 5.09 -12.47 6.74
C LYS A 60 4.45 -13.37 7.80
N MET A 61 4.69 -14.68 7.74
CA MET A 61 4.16 -15.63 8.72
C MET A 61 4.68 -15.34 10.12
N ARG A 62 5.98 -15.05 10.26
CA ARG A 62 6.57 -14.63 11.55
C ARG A 62 5.94 -13.35 12.09
N LEU A 63 5.63 -12.38 11.23
CA LEU A 63 4.97 -11.13 11.64
C LEU A 63 3.51 -11.35 12.07
N TYR A 64 2.82 -12.34 11.47
CA TYR A 64 1.46 -12.71 11.85
C TYR A 64 1.38 -13.36 13.23
N GLU A 65 2.44 -14.06 13.65
CA GLU A 65 2.52 -14.74 14.94
C GLU A 65 2.87 -13.81 16.13
N LEU A 66 3.23 -12.54 15.88
CA LEU A 66 3.52 -11.53 16.91
C LEU A 66 2.26 -10.97 17.59
#